data_AF-A0A964M0B2-F1
#
_entry.id   AF-A0A964M0B2-F1
#
_cell.length_a   1.000
_cell.length_b   1.000
_cell.length_c   1.000
_cell.angle_alpha   90.00
_cell.angle_beta   90.00
_cell.angle_gamma   90.00
#
_symmetry.space_group_name_H-M   'P 1'
#
loop_
_entity.id
_entity.type
_entity.pdbx_description
1 polymer ?
#
loop_
_entity_poly.entity_id
_entity_poly.type
_entity_poly.pdbx_seq_one_letter_code
_entity_poly.pdbx_strand_id
1 'polypeptide(L)'
;MSKVIAQLASTVPSDDLLAQIDIAEVYEKFHSTFKRLDDFKRVRDEHEQRSFLGRLFNRGELKNAQLDAQEVQAEFSKTLAQLMVISSLQAQQLTEQQGQLADQQKTLDAKAEELARQHLRLEQHQAVIKHQAAGLRQYVTDLLKVQGLTDEHGEMLISIAKEVMETRDRLLADFDKRMQQVQGGLDQQQQLLREVLDEQSSTLEQRLTQLQLAVDSTLEQRLQSVEQGLLATLDEQHREAARQTERLNADLALQAQQRDVKHGDLDRQLSELREVLAEHDQTLLNERSERQQHRAEYQAELHALRNEQNNSEIRLRREQRRTLAGLFGLALMCTGAIAGLAFWSTSKPVSTPVEIHGPQAPTP
;
A
#
# COMPACT_ATOMS: atom_id res chain seq x y z
N MET A 1 33.80 -13.64 10.07
CA MET A 1 32.61 -14.44 10.44
C MET A 1 32.96 -15.82 11.03
N SER A 2 33.94 -16.57 10.50
CA SER A 2 34.29 -17.91 11.02
C SER A 2 34.79 -17.96 12.48
N LYS A 3 35.54 -16.95 12.97
CA LYS A 3 36.01 -16.89 14.38
C LYS A 3 34.91 -16.62 15.41
N VAL A 4 33.87 -15.88 15.03
CA VAL A 4 32.74 -15.55 15.92
C VAL A 4 31.86 -16.79 16.11
N ILE A 5 31.66 -17.57 15.04
CA ILE A 5 30.92 -18.85 15.08
C ILE A 5 31.64 -19.88 15.97
N ALA A 6 32.98 -19.94 15.92
CA ALA A 6 33.78 -20.83 16.78
C ALA A 6 33.75 -20.40 18.26
N GLN A 7 33.67 -19.09 18.55
CA GLN A 7 33.56 -18.60 19.93
C GLN A 7 32.16 -18.80 20.51
N LEU A 8 31.09 -18.65 19.70
CA LEU A 8 29.71 -18.95 20.14
C LEU A 8 29.44 -20.45 20.36
N ALA A 9 30.14 -21.35 19.67
CA ALA A 9 30.04 -22.79 19.90
C ALA A 9 30.68 -23.25 21.24
N SER A 10 31.51 -22.40 21.86
CA SER A 10 32.20 -22.72 23.13
C SER A 10 31.47 -22.19 24.37
N THR A 11 30.42 -21.39 24.21
CA THR A 11 29.60 -20.91 25.32
C THR A 11 28.45 -21.86 25.54
N VAL A 12 28.56 -22.71 26.55
CA VAL A 12 27.47 -23.54 27.08
C VAL A 12 26.29 -22.62 27.44
N PRO A 13 25.17 -22.65 26.71
CA PRO A 13 24.00 -21.88 27.07
C PRO A 13 23.31 -22.59 28.24
N SER A 14 23.00 -21.83 29.29
CA SER A 14 22.29 -22.33 30.48
C SER A 14 20.95 -22.97 30.11
N ASP A 15 20.59 -24.09 30.76
CA ASP A 15 19.31 -24.81 30.57
C ASP A 15 18.07 -23.89 30.73
N ASP A 16 18.20 -22.75 31.42
CA ASP A 16 17.16 -21.71 31.53
C ASP A 16 16.75 -21.06 30.20
N LEU A 17 17.64 -21.02 29.19
CA LEU A 17 17.31 -20.49 27.86
C LEU A 17 16.45 -21.47 27.05
N LEU A 18 16.53 -22.77 27.34
CA LEU A 18 15.76 -23.81 26.65
C LEU A 18 14.28 -23.80 27.03
N ALA A 19 13.95 -23.37 28.24
CA ALA A 19 12.55 -23.24 28.69
C ALA A 19 11.86 -21.97 28.14
N GLN A 20 12.63 -20.99 27.64
CA GLN A 20 12.10 -19.69 27.20
C GLN A 20 12.11 -19.48 25.68
N ILE A 21 12.73 -20.35 24.90
CA ILE A 21 12.76 -20.22 23.44
C ILE A 21 11.61 -21.07 22.86
N ASP A 22 10.46 -20.42 22.66
CA ASP A 22 9.36 -21.03 21.91
C ASP A 22 9.74 -21.12 20.42
N ILE A 23 10.12 -22.32 19.99
CA ILE A 23 10.57 -22.60 18.62
C ILE A 23 9.47 -22.25 17.62
N ALA A 24 8.19 -22.37 17.99
CA ALA A 24 7.07 -21.99 17.13
C ALA A 24 7.02 -20.46 16.94
N GLU A 25 7.24 -19.68 18.01
CA GLU A 25 7.30 -18.22 17.97
C GLU A 25 8.49 -17.72 17.13
N VAL A 26 9.64 -18.39 17.20
CA VAL A 26 10.82 -18.04 16.39
C VAL A 26 10.60 -18.34 14.91
N TYR A 27 9.92 -19.44 14.56
CA TYR A 27 9.54 -19.75 13.18
C TYR A 27 8.48 -18.79 12.63
N GLU A 28 7.47 -18.42 13.43
CA GLU A 28 6.47 -17.41 13.08
C GLU A 28 7.11 -16.03 12.86
N LYS A 29 8.02 -15.61 13.75
CA LYS A 29 8.79 -14.37 13.59
C LYS A 29 9.67 -14.44 12.35
N PHE A 30 10.35 -15.54 12.08
CA PHE A 30 11.14 -15.69 10.86
C PHE A 30 10.27 -15.62 9.59
N HIS A 31 9.12 -16.30 9.58
CA HIS A 31 8.21 -16.31 8.43
C HIS A 31 7.57 -14.93 8.20
N SER A 32 7.16 -14.24 9.27
CA SER A 32 6.60 -12.89 9.19
C SER A 32 7.65 -11.87 8.76
N THR A 33 8.88 -11.91 9.28
CA THR A 33 9.98 -11.03 8.85
C THR A 33 10.40 -11.33 7.41
N PHE A 34 10.40 -12.60 6.97
CA PHE A 34 10.68 -12.99 5.59
C PHE A 34 9.61 -12.49 4.62
N LYS A 35 8.33 -12.61 4.98
CA LYS A 35 7.21 -12.09 4.18
C LYS A 35 7.27 -10.57 4.07
N ARG A 36 7.63 -9.87 5.16
CA ARG A 36 7.85 -8.43 5.18
C ARG A 36 9.02 -8.02 4.27
N LEU A 37 10.10 -8.79 4.25
CA LEU A 37 11.25 -8.58 3.38
C LEU A 37 10.90 -8.82 1.89
N ASP A 38 10.03 -9.78 1.60
CA ASP A 38 9.52 -10.04 0.25
C ASP A 38 8.58 -8.93 -0.22
N ASP A 39 7.74 -8.40 0.69
CA ASP A 39 6.95 -7.19 0.45
C ASP A 39 7.85 -5.96 0.18
N PHE A 40 9.01 -5.83 0.84
CA PHE A 40 9.99 -4.78 0.55
C PHE A 40 10.66 -4.95 -0.82
N LYS A 41 10.95 -6.18 -1.26
CA LYS A 41 11.41 -6.43 -2.63
C LYS A 41 10.35 -6.06 -3.66
N ARG A 42 9.08 -6.41 -3.40
CA ARG A 42 7.95 -6.04 -4.27
C ARG A 42 7.80 -4.52 -4.38
N VAL A 43 7.85 -3.80 -3.26
CA VAL A 43 7.80 -2.33 -3.24
C VAL A 43 9.00 -1.71 -3.96
N ARG A 44 10.21 -2.26 -3.80
CA ARG A 44 11.41 -1.81 -4.52
C ARG A 44 11.29 -2.01 -6.03
N ASP A 45 10.82 -3.17 -6.47
CA ASP A 45 10.66 -3.49 -7.89
C ASP A 45 9.53 -2.62 -8.52
N GLU A 46 8.51 -2.25 -7.73
CA GLU A 46 7.47 -1.28 -8.11
C GLU A 46 7.99 0.17 -8.16
N HIS A 47 8.96 0.52 -7.31
CA HIS A 47 9.68 1.80 -7.34
C HIS A 47 10.68 1.92 -8.50
N GLU A 48 11.29 0.82 -8.94
CA GLU A 48 12.17 0.79 -10.12
C GLU A 48 11.38 0.98 -11.43
N GLN A 49 10.13 0.50 -11.48
CA GLN A 49 9.24 0.64 -12.64
C GLN A 49 8.59 2.03 -12.79
N ARG A 50 8.74 2.95 -11.83
CA ARG A 50 8.15 4.30 -11.92
C ARG A 50 9.05 5.29 -12.65
N SER A 51 8.41 6.06 -13.54
CA SER A 51 9.05 7.05 -14.41
C SER A 51 9.78 8.16 -13.62
N PHE A 52 10.87 8.67 -14.20
CA PHE A 52 11.88 9.56 -13.59
C PHE A 52 11.33 10.75 -12.78
N LEU A 53 10.14 11.27 -13.13
CA LEU A 53 9.50 12.40 -12.45
C LEU A 53 8.96 12.04 -11.05
N GLY A 54 8.54 10.79 -10.82
CA GLY A 54 8.10 10.34 -9.48
C GLY A 54 9.24 10.22 -8.48
N ARG A 55 10.48 10.00 -8.97
CA ARG A 55 11.69 9.91 -8.13
C ARG A 55 12.17 11.25 -7.58
N LEU A 56 11.76 12.37 -8.18
CA LEU A 56 12.20 13.70 -7.76
C LEU A 56 11.35 14.27 -6.61
N PHE A 57 10.06 13.93 -6.56
CA PHE A 57 9.10 14.46 -5.57
C PHE A 57 9.18 13.73 -4.21
N ASN A 58 9.48 12.44 -4.17
CA ASN A 58 9.47 11.64 -2.93
C ASN A 58 10.86 11.42 -2.30
N ARG A 59 11.76 12.40 -2.41
CA ARG A 59 13.14 12.30 -1.90
C ARG A 59 13.24 12.16 -0.37
N GLY A 60 12.14 12.40 0.36
CA GLY A 60 12.04 12.21 1.82
C GLY A 60 11.70 10.79 2.27
N GLU A 61 11.01 9.98 1.46
CA GLU A 61 10.58 8.62 1.84
C GLU A 61 11.71 7.60 1.76
N LEU A 62 12.71 7.83 0.89
CA LEU A 62 13.88 6.97 0.75
C LEU A 62 14.75 6.94 2.01
N LYS A 63 14.76 8.01 2.82
CA LYS A 63 15.54 8.09 4.04
C LYS A 63 14.90 7.31 5.19
N ASN A 64 13.56 7.31 5.24
CA ASN A 64 12.79 6.54 6.21
C ASN A 64 12.77 5.04 5.82
N ALA A 65 12.64 4.72 4.53
CA ALA A 65 12.74 3.35 4.03
C ALA A 65 14.15 2.75 4.15
N GLN A 66 15.21 3.57 4.09
CA GLN A 66 16.59 3.12 4.37
C GLN A 66 16.85 2.88 5.87
N LEU A 67 16.23 3.65 6.76
CA LEU A 67 16.29 3.40 8.21
C LEU A 67 15.54 2.11 8.57
N ASP A 68 14.32 1.93 8.02
CA ASP A 68 13.54 0.69 8.19
C ASP A 68 14.23 -0.53 7.59
N ALA A 69 14.90 -0.41 6.45
CA ALA A 69 15.63 -1.52 5.84
C ALA A 69 16.86 -1.95 6.69
N GLN A 70 17.54 -1.02 7.36
CA GLN A 70 18.63 -1.34 8.28
C GLN A 70 18.12 -2.00 9.56
N GLU A 71 16.97 -1.58 10.07
CA GLU A 71 16.31 -2.20 11.22
C GLU A 71 15.81 -3.62 10.88
N VAL A 72 15.16 -3.80 9.74
CA VAL A 72 14.72 -5.12 9.24
C VAL A 72 15.91 -6.04 8.92
N GLN A 73 17.02 -5.50 8.41
CA GLN A 73 18.25 -6.27 8.18
C GLN A 73 18.91 -6.69 9.50
N ALA A 74 18.88 -5.84 10.53
CA ALA A 74 19.37 -6.17 11.86
C ALA A 74 18.48 -7.25 12.51
N GLU A 75 17.16 -7.13 12.42
CA GLU A 75 16.21 -8.14 12.87
C GLU A 75 16.39 -9.48 12.15
N PHE A 76 16.62 -9.48 10.83
CA PHE A 76 16.92 -10.69 10.06
C PHE A 76 18.24 -11.35 10.47
N SER A 77 19.28 -10.56 10.70
CA SER A 77 20.57 -11.09 11.17
C SER A 77 20.46 -11.70 12.57
N LYS A 78 19.61 -11.13 13.42
CA LYS A 78 19.32 -11.63 14.77
C LYS A 78 18.52 -12.93 14.72
N THR A 79 17.48 -13.04 13.89
CA THR A 79 16.69 -14.27 13.75
C THR A 79 17.48 -15.38 13.07
N LEU A 80 18.34 -15.06 12.09
CA LEU A 80 19.26 -16.02 11.48
C LEU A 80 20.28 -16.53 12.51
N ALA A 81 20.83 -15.66 13.36
CA ALA A 81 21.70 -16.07 14.46
C ALA A 81 20.97 -16.96 15.48
N GLN A 82 19.72 -16.64 15.82
CA GLN A 82 18.89 -17.46 16.71
C GLN A 82 18.61 -18.86 16.11
N LEU A 83 18.27 -18.94 14.82
CA LEU A 83 18.11 -20.21 14.10
C LEU A 83 19.40 -21.02 14.05
N MET A 84 20.55 -20.35 13.87
CA MET A 84 21.85 -21.00 13.84
C MET A 84 22.21 -21.60 15.21
N VAL A 85 21.90 -20.90 16.30
CA VAL A 85 22.07 -21.43 17.67
C VAL A 85 21.15 -22.63 17.88
N ILE A 86 19.87 -22.53 17.54
CA ILE A 86 18.91 -23.65 17.65
C ILE A 86 19.38 -24.87 16.84
N SER A 87 19.84 -24.66 15.60
CA SER A 87 20.34 -25.73 14.74
C SER A 87 21.61 -26.38 15.30
N SER A 88 22.54 -25.60 15.85
CA SER A 88 23.72 -26.13 16.52
C SER A 88 23.35 -26.97 17.75
N LEU A 89 22.33 -26.54 18.50
CA LEU A 89 21.86 -27.22 19.70
C LEU A 89 21.14 -28.54 19.35
N GLN A 90 20.31 -28.55 18.30
CA GLN A 90 19.69 -29.77 17.76
C GLN A 90 20.74 -30.77 17.24
N ALA A 91 21.79 -30.29 16.58
CA ALA A 91 22.89 -31.14 16.13
C ALA A 91 23.65 -31.77 17.31
N GLN A 92 23.84 -31.01 18.39
CA GLN A 92 24.47 -31.50 19.61
C GLN A 92 23.60 -32.54 20.33
N GLN A 93 22.29 -32.30 20.44
CA GLN A 93 21.33 -33.23 21.02
C GLN A 93 21.25 -34.54 20.22
N LEU A 94 21.26 -34.47 18.88
CA LEU A 94 21.34 -35.65 18.02
C LEU A 94 22.64 -36.44 18.23
N THR A 95 23.76 -35.74 18.45
CA THR A 95 25.05 -36.38 18.72
C THR A 95 25.05 -37.09 20.08
N GLU A 96 24.45 -36.49 21.11
CA GLU A 96 24.26 -37.12 22.42
C GLU A 96 23.32 -38.33 22.34
N GLN A 97 22.21 -38.23 21.59
CA GLN A 97 21.31 -39.36 21.37
C GLN A 97 22.00 -40.51 20.62
N GLN A 98 22.84 -40.21 19.63
CA GLN A 98 23.66 -41.22 18.95
C GLN A 98 24.68 -41.87 19.90
N GLY A 99 25.29 -41.09 20.82
CA GLY A 99 26.16 -41.63 21.86
C GLY A 99 25.42 -42.59 22.81
N GLN A 100 24.24 -42.19 23.29
CA GLN A 100 23.41 -43.05 24.15
C GLN A 100 22.96 -44.33 23.45
N LEU A 101 22.59 -44.25 22.16
CA LEU A 101 22.26 -45.43 21.36
C LEU A 101 23.45 -46.38 21.21
N ALA A 102 24.67 -45.85 21.01
CA ALA A 102 25.88 -46.67 20.95
C ALA A 102 26.17 -47.40 22.27
N ASP A 103 25.98 -46.71 23.41
CA ASP A 103 26.14 -47.33 24.74
C ASP A 103 25.06 -48.38 25.03
N GLN A 104 23.82 -48.15 24.61
CA GLN A 104 22.75 -49.14 24.69
C GLN A 104 23.07 -50.37 23.83
N GLN A 105 23.59 -50.18 22.62
CA GLN A 105 23.96 -51.27 21.73
C GLN A 105 25.10 -52.11 22.32
N LYS A 106 26.12 -51.47 22.89
CA LYS A 106 27.20 -52.16 23.61
C LYS A 106 26.69 -52.96 24.82
N THR A 107 25.70 -52.43 25.53
CA THR A 107 25.08 -53.12 26.67
C THR A 107 24.25 -54.32 26.22
N LEU A 108 23.53 -54.20 25.09
CA LEU A 108 22.78 -55.31 24.50
C LEU A 108 23.70 -56.43 24.04
N ASP A 109 24.82 -56.11 23.40
CA ASP A 109 25.82 -57.10 22.97
C ASP A 109 26.40 -57.85 24.17
N ALA A 110 26.75 -57.14 25.26
CA ALA A 110 27.23 -57.77 26.49
C ALA A 110 26.18 -58.71 27.11
N LYS A 111 24.90 -58.32 27.10
CA LYS A 111 23.80 -59.19 27.57
C LYS A 111 23.61 -60.41 26.66
N ALA A 112 23.73 -60.25 25.35
CA ALA A 112 23.63 -61.35 24.40
C ALA A 112 24.76 -62.38 24.60
N GLU A 113 25.99 -61.92 24.82
CA GLU A 113 27.10 -62.82 25.16
C GLU A 113 26.88 -63.56 26.48
N GLU A 114 26.38 -62.88 27.51
CA GLU A 114 26.10 -63.53 28.79
C GLU A 114 25.02 -64.60 28.66
N LEU A 115 23.98 -64.32 27.86
CA LEU A 115 22.91 -65.27 27.56
C LEU A 115 23.44 -66.50 26.80
N ALA A 116 24.36 -66.32 25.85
CA ALA A 116 25.03 -67.42 25.16
C ALA A 116 25.88 -68.29 26.12
N ARG A 117 26.59 -67.68 27.07
CA ARG A 117 27.36 -68.42 28.09
C ARG A 117 26.44 -69.22 29.02
N GLN A 118 25.30 -68.66 29.41
CA GLN A 118 24.31 -69.36 30.23
C GLN A 118 23.71 -70.56 29.49
N HIS A 119 23.43 -70.41 28.19
CA HIS A 119 22.95 -71.52 27.36
C HIS A 119 23.96 -72.68 27.31
N LEU A 120 25.25 -72.39 27.11
CA LEU A 120 26.30 -73.41 27.12
C LEU A 120 26.36 -74.15 28.47
N ARG A 121 26.21 -73.42 29.58
CA ARG A 121 26.21 -73.98 30.94
C ARG A 121 25.00 -74.90 31.16
N LEU A 122 23.83 -74.51 30.66
CA LEU A 122 22.62 -75.33 30.70
C LEU A 122 22.77 -76.63 29.91
N GLU A 123 23.37 -76.58 28.72
CA GLU A 123 23.68 -77.79 27.94
C GLU A 123 24.63 -78.73 28.70
N GLN A 124 25.65 -78.19 29.37
CA GLN A 124 26.55 -78.98 30.23
C GLN A 124 25.79 -79.63 31.38
N HIS A 125 24.91 -78.88 32.07
CA HIS A 125 24.06 -79.44 33.12
C HIS A 125 23.16 -80.57 32.60
N GLN A 126 22.58 -80.41 31.41
CA GLN A 126 21.73 -81.44 30.81
C GLN A 126 22.53 -82.70 30.45
N ALA A 127 23.77 -82.56 30.00
CA ALA A 127 24.68 -83.68 29.76
C ALA A 127 25.04 -84.43 31.05
N VAL A 128 25.34 -83.69 32.13
CA VAL A 128 25.61 -84.29 33.46
C VAL A 128 24.40 -85.05 33.99
N ILE A 129 23.20 -84.49 33.88
CA ILE A 129 21.95 -85.14 34.31
C ILE A 129 21.73 -86.44 33.52
N LYS A 130 21.95 -86.43 32.20
CA LYS A 130 21.86 -87.65 31.38
C LYS A 130 22.85 -88.72 31.83
N HIS A 131 24.08 -88.33 32.16
CA HIS A 131 25.09 -89.26 32.66
C HIS A 131 24.72 -89.84 34.04
N GLN A 132 24.25 -89.01 34.96
CA GLN A 132 23.78 -89.43 36.28
C GLN A 132 22.58 -90.38 36.18
N ALA A 133 21.63 -90.12 35.28
CA ALA A 133 20.49 -91.00 35.04
C ALA A 133 20.93 -92.38 34.49
N ALA A 134 21.96 -92.41 33.63
CA ALA A 134 22.54 -93.67 33.15
C ALA A 134 23.25 -94.44 34.28
N GLY A 135 24.03 -93.75 35.11
CA GLY A 135 24.70 -94.34 36.28
C GLY A 135 23.72 -94.92 37.30
N LEU A 136 22.61 -94.23 37.57
CA LEU A 136 21.53 -94.73 38.42
C LEU A 136 20.91 -96.02 37.87
N ARG A 137 20.65 -96.10 36.55
CA ARG A 137 20.14 -97.32 35.91
C ARG A 137 21.12 -98.49 36.03
N GLN A 138 22.41 -98.21 35.84
CA GLN A 138 23.47 -99.21 36.00
C GLN A 138 23.51 -99.72 37.44
N TYR A 139 23.50 -98.82 38.42
CA TYR A 139 23.53 -99.16 39.85
C TYR A 139 22.32 -100.01 40.27
N VAL A 140 21.11 -99.65 39.80
CA VAL A 140 19.90 -100.46 40.02
C VAL A 140 20.04 -101.85 39.39
N THR A 141 20.60 -101.94 38.19
CA THR A 141 20.82 -103.21 37.47
C THR A 141 21.87 -104.09 38.17
N ASP A 142 22.91 -103.50 38.71
CA ASP A 142 23.97 -104.22 39.43
C ASP A 142 23.49 -104.66 40.82
N LEU A 143 22.69 -103.84 41.51
CA LEU A 143 22.02 -104.22 42.76
C LEU A 143 21.09 -105.42 42.56
N LEU A 144 20.33 -105.42 41.44
CA LEU A 144 19.50 -106.55 41.02
C LEU A 144 20.30 -107.83 40.72
N LYS A 145 21.53 -107.71 40.20
CA LYS A 145 22.39 -108.85 39.86
C LYS A 145 23.14 -109.43 41.06
N VAL A 146 23.64 -108.59 41.97
CA VAL A 146 24.52 -109.00 43.07
C VAL A 146 23.77 -109.72 44.18
N GLN A 147 22.48 -109.45 44.37
CA GLN A 147 21.71 -110.05 45.47
C GLN A 147 20.91 -111.32 45.13
N GLY A 148 20.93 -111.81 43.88
CA GLY A 148 20.23 -113.06 43.50
C GLY A 148 18.83 -113.15 44.10
N LEU A 149 17.90 -112.33 43.60
CA LEU A 149 16.56 -112.08 44.18
C LEU A 149 15.98 -113.29 44.94
N THR A 150 16.05 -113.24 46.28
CA THR A 150 15.04 -113.88 47.13
C THR A 150 13.75 -113.07 47.06
N ASP A 151 12.59 -113.70 47.23
CA ASP A 151 11.26 -113.06 47.12
C ASP A 151 11.14 -111.75 47.94
N GLU A 152 11.83 -111.67 49.09
CA GLU A 152 11.92 -110.45 49.92
C GLU A 152 12.56 -109.25 49.21
N HIS A 153 13.59 -109.45 48.39
CA HIS A 153 14.22 -108.36 47.63
C HIS A 153 13.33 -107.91 46.47
N GLY A 154 12.59 -108.84 45.85
CA GLY A 154 11.58 -108.54 44.84
C GLY A 154 10.44 -107.66 45.39
N GLU A 155 9.93 -108.00 46.58
CA GLU A 155 8.94 -107.16 47.27
C GLU A 155 9.51 -105.79 47.64
N MET A 156 10.76 -105.72 48.10
CA MET A 156 11.40 -104.44 48.45
C MET A 156 11.57 -103.53 47.23
N LEU A 157 11.95 -104.08 46.07
CA LEU A 157 12.05 -103.33 44.81
C LEU A 157 10.69 -102.86 44.29
N ILE A 158 9.65 -103.69 44.42
CA ILE A 158 8.28 -103.30 44.10
C ILE A 158 7.81 -102.17 45.01
N SER A 159 8.12 -102.25 46.31
CA SER A 159 7.82 -101.19 47.29
C SER A 159 8.50 -99.87 46.93
N ILE A 160 9.81 -99.90 46.67
CA ILE A 160 10.58 -98.71 46.26
C ILE A 160 10.05 -98.15 44.94
N ALA A 161 9.76 -98.99 43.94
CA ALA A 161 9.19 -98.54 42.68
C ALA A 161 7.83 -97.86 42.89
N LYS A 162 7.00 -98.40 43.80
CA LYS A 162 5.71 -97.82 44.16
C LYS A 162 5.86 -96.47 44.86
N GLU A 163 6.78 -96.35 45.83
CA GLU A 163 7.08 -95.07 46.47
C GLU A 163 7.63 -94.04 45.48
N VAL A 164 8.51 -94.44 44.56
CA VAL A 164 9.05 -93.56 43.50
C VAL A 164 7.93 -93.11 42.56
N MET A 165 7.00 -94.01 42.19
CA MET A 165 5.84 -93.66 41.38
C MET A 165 4.90 -92.71 42.11
N GLU A 166 4.57 -92.97 43.38
CA GLU A 166 3.73 -92.08 44.19
C GLU A 166 4.38 -90.71 44.39
N THR A 167 5.70 -90.67 44.59
CA THR A 167 6.46 -89.42 44.71
C THR A 167 6.48 -88.66 43.39
N ARG A 168 6.69 -89.36 42.26
CA ARG A 168 6.59 -88.76 40.91
C ARG A 168 5.21 -88.17 40.67
N ASP A 169 4.15 -88.91 40.99
CA ASP A 169 2.77 -88.48 40.74
C ASP A 169 2.42 -87.28 41.64
N ARG A 170 2.89 -87.26 42.90
CA ARG A 170 2.78 -86.07 43.76
C ARG A 170 3.53 -84.87 43.19
N LEU A 171 4.77 -85.06 42.72
CA LEU A 171 5.57 -83.97 42.15
C LEU A 171 4.95 -83.41 40.86
N LEU A 172 4.39 -84.26 40.00
CA LEU A 172 3.67 -83.83 38.81
C LEU A 172 2.40 -83.05 39.18
N ALA A 173 1.61 -83.53 40.14
CA ALA A 173 0.43 -82.82 40.61
C ALA A 173 0.78 -81.46 41.24
N ASP A 174 1.86 -81.39 42.02
CA ASP A 174 2.34 -80.13 42.61
C ASP A 174 2.86 -79.16 41.53
N PHE A 175 3.53 -79.69 40.50
CA PHE A 175 3.99 -78.91 39.35
C PHE A 175 2.81 -78.34 38.55
N ASP A 176 1.81 -79.15 38.23
CA ASP A 176 0.61 -78.72 37.51
C ASP A 176 -0.14 -77.64 38.29
N LYS A 177 -0.26 -77.81 39.62
CA LYS A 177 -0.86 -76.81 40.50
C LYS A 177 -0.10 -75.49 40.49
N ARG A 178 1.24 -75.53 40.56
CA ARG A 178 2.08 -74.33 40.46
C ARG A 178 1.98 -73.68 39.07
N MET A 179 1.92 -74.48 38.01
CA MET A 179 1.78 -73.97 36.66
C MET A 179 0.45 -73.25 36.45
N GLN A 180 -0.64 -73.81 36.97
CA GLN A 180 -1.96 -73.15 36.96
C GLN A 180 -1.96 -71.84 37.75
N GLN A 181 -1.27 -71.77 38.89
CA GLN A 181 -1.13 -70.53 39.66
C GLN A 181 -0.33 -69.47 38.89
N VAL A 182 0.76 -69.87 38.23
CA VAL A 182 1.58 -68.96 37.40
C VAL A 182 0.77 -68.47 36.20
N GLN A 183 0.04 -69.35 35.51
CA GLN A 183 -0.84 -68.97 34.40
C GLN A 183 -1.93 -68.01 34.86
N GLY A 184 -2.62 -68.30 35.98
CA GLY A 184 -3.62 -67.40 36.54
C GLY A 184 -3.05 -66.04 36.93
N GLY A 185 -1.83 -65.98 37.46
CA GLY A 185 -1.14 -64.72 37.74
C GLY A 185 -0.75 -63.94 36.48
N LEU A 186 -0.29 -64.63 35.44
CA LEU A 186 0.02 -64.02 34.15
C LEU A 186 -1.24 -63.45 33.48
N ASP A 187 -2.34 -64.20 33.50
CA ASP A 187 -3.62 -63.76 32.93
C ASP A 187 -4.13 -62.50 33.67
N GLN A 188 -4.06 -62.48 35.00
CA GLN A 188 -4.41 -61.29 35.80
C GLN A 188 -3.51 -60.10 35.47
N GLN A 189 -2.19 -60.31 35.38
CA GLN A 189 -1.26 -59.24 35.06
C GLN A 189 -1.50 -58.69 33.64
N GLN A 190 -1.83 -59.56 32.68
CA GLN A 190 -2.14 -59.17 31.31
C GLN A 190 -3.45 -58.39 31.24
N GLN A 191 -4.43 -58.74 32.07
CA GLN A 191 -5.70 -58.03 32.17
C GLN A 191 -5.53 -56.63 32.78
N LEU A 192 -4.78 -56.50 33.87
CA LEU A 192 -4.44 -55.21 34.46
C LEU A 192 -3.67 -54.31 33.48
N LEU A 193 -2.74 -54.88 32.71
CA LEU A 193 -2.01 -54.14 31.69
C LEU A 193 -2.93 -53.59 30.59
N ARG A 194 -3.94 -54.37 30.17
CA ARG A 194 -4.94 -53.89 29.20
C ARG A 194 -5.80 -52.78 29.78
N GLU A 195 -6.27 -52.92 31.01
CA GLU A 195 -7.08 -51.89 31.68
C GLU A 195 -6.31 -50.56 31.79
N VAL A 196 -5.04 -50.61 32.20
CA VAL A 196 -4.19 -49.40 32.26
C VAL A 196 -3.95 -48.82 30.87
N LEU A 197 -3.76 -49.65 29.84
CA LEU A 197 -3.61 -49.17 28.47
C LEU A 197 -4.87 -48.45 27.97
N ASP A 198 -6.04 -49.03 28.22
CA ASP A 198 -7.33 -48.48 27.80
C ASP A 198 -7.64 -47.17 28.56
N GLU A 199 -7.33 -47.11 29.86
CA GLU A 199 -7.47 -45.89 30.67
C GLU A 199 -6.51 -44.78 30.19
N GLN A 200 -5.27 -45.13 29.86
CA GLN A 200 -4.33 -44.15 29.28
C GLN A 200 -4.77 -43.69 27.88
N SER A 201 -5.25 -44.60 27.04
CA SER A 201 -5.76 -44.26 25.70
C SER A 201 -6.94 -43.29 25.79
N SER A 202 -7.93 -43.60 26.63
CA SER A 202 -9.09 -42.73 26.82
C SER A 202 -8.71 -41.37 27.43
N THR A 203 -7.76 -41.34 28.37
CA THR A 203 -7.25 -40.09 28.94
C THR A 203 -6.55 -39.23 27.89
N LEU A 204 -5.75 -39.84 27.01
CA LEU A 204 -5.07 -39.14 25.92
C LEU A 204 -6.06 -38.62 24.88
N GLU A 205 -7.07 -39.40 24.50
CA GLU A 205 -8.15 -38.96 23.60
C GLU A 205 -8.93 -37.78 24.18
N GLN A 206 -9.23 -37.81 25.49
CA GLN A 206 -9.87 -36.69 26.18
C GLN A 206 -8.98 -35.43 26.20
N ARG A 207 -7.68 -35.60 26.44
CA ARG A 207 -6.74 -34.45 26.39
C ARG A 207 -6.62 -33.89 24.98
N LEU A 208 -6.54 -34.73 23.95
CA LEU A 208 -6.49 -34.29 22.56
C LEU A 208 -7.74 -33.51 22.17
N THR A 209 -8.92 -34.01 22.52
CA THR A 209 -10.19 -33.32 22.24
C THR A 209 -10.31 -31.99 23.00
N GLN A 210 -9.88 -31.94 24.26
CA GLN A 210 -9.82 -30.67 25.02
C GLN A 210 -8.86 -29.67 24.39
N LEU A 211 -7.67 -30.13 23.97
CA LEU A 211 -6.65 -29.27 23.37
C LEU A 211 -7.12 -28.74 22.01
N GLN A 212 -7.81 -29.57 21.23
CA GLN A 212 -8.42 -29.18 19.96
C GLN A 212 -9.49 -28.10 20.17
N LEU A 213 -10.41 -28.29 21.12
CA LEU A 213 -11.41 -27.27 21.48
C LEU A 213 -10.78 -25.96 21.99
N ALA A 214 -9.71 -26.06 22.77
CA ALA A 214 -8.98 -24.88 23.26
C ALA A 214 -8.29 -24.12 22.13
N VAL A 215 -7.69 -24.82 21.17
CA VAL A 215 -7.06 -24.22 19.98
C VAL A 215 -8.12 -23.56 19.10
N ASP A 216 -9.21 -24.26 18.80
CA ASP A 216 -10.30 -23.74 17.95
C ASP A 216 -10.92 -22.47 18.56
N SER A 217 -11.25 -22.49 19.86
CA SER A 217 -11.78 -21.31 20.55
C SER A 217 -10.79 -20.14 20.61
N THR A 218 -9.49 -20.43 20.78
CA THR A 218 -8.45 -19.38 20.77
C THR A 218 -8.30 -18.77 19.37
N LEU A 219 -8.34 -19.58 18.32
CA LEU A 219 -8.31 -19.13 16.93
C LEU A 219 -9.53 -18.28 16.58
N GLU A 220 -10.73 -18.71 16.98
CA GLU A 220 -11.95 -17.92 16.79
C GLU A 220 -11.88 -16.56 17.48
N GLN A 221 -11.41 -16.51 18.74
CA GLN A 221 -11.22 -15.24 19.45
C GLN A 221 -10.19 -14.33 18.77
N ARG A 222 -9.07 -14.89 18.29
CA ARG A 222 -8.05 -14.15 17.55
C ARG A 222 -8.62 -13.59 16.26
N LEU A 223 -9.35 -14.40 15.48
CA LEU A 223 -10.00 -13.96 14.25
C LEU A 223 -10.99 -12.83 14.49
N GLN A 224 -11.86 -12.96 15.52
CA GLN A 224 -12.79 -11.89 15.89
C GLN A 224 -12.05 -10.61 16.30
N SER A 225 -10.96 -10.71 17.05
CA SER A 225 -10.16 -9.54 17.46
C SER A 225 -9.51 -8.83 16.26
N VAL A 226 -9.03 -9.61 15.28
CA VAL A 226 -8.44 -9.08 14.05
C VAL A 226 -9.51 -8.43 13.19
N GLU A 227 -10.67 -9.08 13.04
CA GLU A 227 -11.80 -8.53 12.28
C GLU A 227 -12.28 -7.20 12.87
N GLN A 228 -12.47 -7.14 14.19
CA GLN A 228 -12.83 -5.90 14.89
C GLN A 228 -11.75 -4.82 14.76
N GLY A 229 -10.47 -5.21 14.85
CA GLY A 229 -9.35 -4.30 14.63
C GLY A 229 -9.33 -3.72 13.22
N LEU A 230 -9.53 -4.56 12.20
CA LEU A 230 -9.61 -4.14 10.80
C LEU A 230 -10.80 -3.20 10.57
N LEU A 231 -11.98 -3.54 11.07
CA LEU A 231 -13.16 -2.67 10.96
C LEU A 231 -12.91 -1.30 11.62
N ALA A 232 -12.32 -1.27 12.81
CA ALA A 232 -11.98 0.00 13.48
C ALA A 232 -10.97 0.83 12.69
N THR A 233 -9.94 0.21 12.10
CA THR A 233 -8.96 0.92 11.27
C THR A 233 -9.59 1.47 9.99
N LEU A 234 -10.53 0.72 9.39
CA LEU A 234 -11.21 1.08 8.15
C LEU A 234 -12.21 2.22 8.41
N ASP A 235 -12.91 2.20 9.54
CA ASP A 235 -13.75 3.31 10.00
C ASP A 235 -12.94 4.59 10.25
N GLU A 236 -11.76 4.47 10.88
CA GLU A 236 -10.92 5.65 11.11
C GLU A 236 -10.37 6.23 9.79
N GLN A 237 -9.95 5.37 8.85
CA GLN A 237 -9.56 5.81 7.51
C GLN A 237 -10.73 6.50 6.78
N HIS A 238 -11.95 5.99 6.90
CA HIS A 238 -13.13 6.66 6.34
C HIS A 238 -13.40 8.02 6.98
N ARG A 239 -13.24 8.15 8.30
CA ARG A 239 -13.38 9.45 8.99
C ARG A 239 -12.29 10.43 8.58
N GLU A 240 -11.05 9.97 8.45
CA GLU A 240 -9.95 10.81 7.97
C GLU A 240 -10.17 11.26 6.53
N ALA A 241 -10.60 10.36 5.64
CA ALA A 241 -10.96 10.69 4.27
C ALA A 241 -12.10 11.71 4.22
N ALA A 242 -13.15 11.54 5.04
CA ALA A 242 -14.25 12.50 5.15
C ALA A 242 -13.77 13.89 5.64
N ARG A 243 -12.87 13.93 6.63
CA ARG A 243 -12.26 15.19 7.10
C ARG A 243 -11.41 15.84 6.01
N GLN A 244 -10.68 15.06 5.22
CA GLN A 244 -9.89 15.57 4.11
C GLN A 244 -10.77 16.14 3.00
N THR A 245 -11.86 15.45 2.64
CA THR A 245 -12.81 15.96 1.63
C THR A 245 -13.50 17.23 2.12
N GLU A 246 -13.90 17.31 3.39
CA GLU A 246 -14.44 18.55 3.99
C GLU A 246 -13.44 19.71 3.93
N ARG A 247 -12.16 19.47 4.26
CA ARG A 247 -11.10 20.49 4.16
C ARG A 247 -10.92 20.98 2.72
N LEU A 248 -10.82 20.06 1.76
CA LEU A 248 -10.67 20.41 0.35
C LEU A 248 -11.89 21.19 -0.17
N ASN A 249 -13.10 20.83 0.26
CA ASN A 249 -14.31 21.56 -0.09
C ASN A 249 -14.31 22.98 0.50
N ALA A 250 -13.85 23.15 1.74
CA ALA A 250 -13.71 24.47 2.36
C ALA A 250 -12.67 25.34 1.64
N ASP A 251 -11.53 24.75 1.27
CA ASP A 251 -10.48 25.45 0.50
C ASP A 251 -10.98 25.86 -0.89
N LEU A 252 -11.73 24.99 -1.57
CA LEU A 252 -12.37 25.31 -2.86
C LEU A 252 -13.38 26.46 -2.72
N ALA A 253 -14.20 26.46 -1.67
CA ALA A 253 -15.15 27.54 -1.40
C ALA A 253 -14.44 28.87 -1.14
N LEU A 254 -13.35 28.88 -0.36
CA LEU A 254 -12.51 30.05 -0.15
C LEU A 254 -11.90 30.56 -1.46
N GLN A 255 -11.41 29.65 -2.31
CA GLN A 255 -10.85 30.03 -3.61
C GLN A 255 -11.92 30.63 -4.54
N ALA A 256 -13.14 30.08 -4.54
CA ALA A 256 -14.26 30.64 -5.29
C ALA A 256 -14.60 32.06 -4.81
N GLN A 257 -14.72 32.26 -3.49
CA GLN A 257 -14.97 33.58 -2.91
C GLN A 257 -13.88 34.61 -3.27
N GLN A 258 -12.60 34.20 -3.25
CA GLN A 258 -11.50 35.07 -3.66
C GLN A 258 -11.57 35.43 -5.15
N ARG A 259 -12.02 34.51 -6.01
CA ARG A 259 -12.24 34.82 -7.43
C ARG A 259 -13.39 35.80 -7.61
N ASP A 260 -14.49 35.62 -6.90
CA ASP A 260 -15.65 36.53 -6.98
C ASP A 260 -15.31 37.95 -6.54
N VAL A 261 -14.53 38.10 -5.46
CA VAL A 261 -14.03 39.42 -5.02
C VAL A 261 -13.15 40.06 -6.11
N LYS A 262 -12.19 39.30 -6.67
CA LYS A 262 -11.34 39.81 -7.76
C LYS A 262 -12.15 40.18 -9.00
N HIS A 263 -13.18 39.41 -9.34
CA HIS A 263 -14.08 39.74 -10.44
C HIS A 263 -14.87 41.03 -10.16
N GLY A 264 -15.39 41.20 -8.94
CA GLY A 264 -16.04 42.44 -8.52
C GLY A 264 -15.12 43.66 -8.59
N ASP A 265 -13.85 43.53 -8.17
CA ASP A 265 -12.85 44.60 -8.27
C ASP A 265 -12.54 44.95 -9.74
N LEU A 266 -12.40 43.95 -10.61
CA LEU A 266 -12.19 44.16 -12.04
C LEU A 266 -13.39 44.84 -12.70
N ASP A 267 -14.62 44.42 -12.37
CA ASP A 267 -15.84 45.05 -12.89
C ASP A 267 -15.96 46.51 -12.43
N ARG A 268 -15.56 46.80 -11.18
CA ARG A 268 -15.49 48.17 -10.68
C ARG A 268 -14.50 49.01 -11.47
N GLN A 269 -13.27 48.51 -11.68
CA GLN A 269 -12.26 49.20 -12.50
C GLN A 269 -12.75 49.43 -13.93
N LEU A 270 -13.46 48.46 -14.53
CA LEU A 270 -14.05 48.61 -15.85
C LEU A 270 -15.16 49.66 -15.87
N SER A 271 -15.97 49.76 -14.83
CA SER A 271 -16.99 50.82 -14.71
C SER A 271 -16.38 52.21 -14.56
N GLU A 272 -15.35 52.37 -13.72
CA GLU A 272 -14.62 53.62 -13.54
C GLU A 272 -13.95 54.06 -14.86
N LEU A 273 -13.32 53.12 -15.58
CA LEU A 273 -12.74 53.40 -16.91
C LEU A 273 -13.80 53.82 -17.93
N ARG A 274 -14.99 53.19 -17.93
CA ARG A 274 -16.10 53.56 -18.82
C ARG A 274 -16.66 54.94 -18.49
N GLU A 275 -16.74 55.30 -17.21
CA GLU A 275 -17.18 56.62 -16.77
C GLU A 275 -16.20 57.70 -17.22
N VAL A 276 -14.89 57.50 -17.00
CA VAL A 276 -13.85 58.43 -17.48
C VAL A 276 -13.88 58.55 -19.01
N LEU A 277 -14.12 57.45 -19.74
CA LEU A 277 -14.27 57.49 -21.19
C LEU A 277 -15.50 58.29 -21.62
N ALA A 278 -16.64 58.11 -20.93
CA ALA A 278 -17.86 58.84 -21.19
C ALA A 278 -17.71 60.34 -20.89
N GLU A 279 -17.03 60.71 -19.80
CA GLU A 279 -16.68 62.09 -19.50
C GLU A 279 -15.77 62.69 -20.59
N HIS A 280 -14.80 61.92 -21.08
CA HIS A 280 -13.93 62.34 -22.18
C HIS A 280 -14.71 62.55 -23.49
N ASP A 281 -15.63 61.64 -23.83
CA ASP A 281 -16.49 61.80 -25.00
C ASP A 281 -17.42 63.02 -24.87
N GLN A 282 -17.98 63.26 -23.68
CA GLN A 282 -18.82 64.42 -23.39
C GLN A 282 -18.04 65.74 -23.52
N THR A 283 -16.82 65.79 -22.99
CA THR A 283 -15.94 66.98 -23.12
C THR A 283 -15.56 67.24 -24.57
N LEU A 284 -15.24 66.19 -25.34
CA LEU A 284 -15.00 66.31 -26.78
C LEU A 284 -16.23 66.79 -27.55
N LEU A 285 -17.43 66.34 -27.19
CA LEU A 285 -18.68 66.82 -27.78
C LEU A 285 -18.94 68.30 -27.45
N ASN A 286 -18.69 68.73 -26.22
CA ASN A 286 -18.79 70.13 -25.80
C ASN A 286 -17.78 71.01 -26.54
N GLU A 287 -16.51 70.59 -26.64
CA GLU A 287 -15.53 71.32 -27.43
C GLU A 287 -15.92 71.42 -28.91
N ARG A 288 -16.51 70.35 -29.48
CA ARG A 288 -17.02 70.37 -30.85
C ARG A 288 -18.19 71.34 -31.00
N SER A 289 -19.11 71.39 -30.03
CA SER A 289 -20.26 72.29 -30.08
C SER A 289 -19.84 73.75 -29.91
N GLU A 290 -18.92 74.04 -28.99
CA GLU A 290 -18.32 75.38 -28.82
C GLU A 290 -17.59 75.84 -30.09
N ARG A 291 -16.77 74.96 -30.71
CA ARG A 291 -16.13 75.28 -31.99
C ARG A 291 -17.15 75.51 -33.10
N GLN A 292 -18.28 74.81 -33.11
CA GLN A 292 -19.35 75.05 -34.07
C GLN A 292 -20.08 76.37 -33.82
N GLN A 293 -20.36 76.71 -32.55
CA GLN A 293 -20.95 77.99 -32.16
C GLN A 293 -20.05 79.15 -32.55
N HIS A 294 -18.76 79.09 -32.21
CA HIS A 294 -17.79 80.10 -32.65
C HIS A 294 -17.77 80.25 -34.17
N ARG A 295 -17.80 79.15 -34.94
CA ARG A 295 -17.90 79.23 -36.41
C ARG A 295 -19.19 79.90 -36.87
N ALA A 296 -20.31 79.64 -36.22
CA ALA A 296 -21.60 80.26 -36.54
C ALA A 296 -21.61 81.76 -36.21
N GLU A 297 -21.01 82.15 -35.08
CA GLU A 297 -20.82 83.56 -34.69
C GLU A 297 -19.93 84.29 -35.70
N TYR A 298 -18.76 83.74 -36.03
CA TYR A 298 -17.88 84.32 -37.06
C TYR A 298 -18.58 84.43 -38.43
N GLN A 299 -19.40 83.45 -38.81
CA GLN A 299 -20.18 83.53 -40.05
C GLN A 299 -21.26 84.63 -39.98
N ALA A 300 -21.95 84.77 -38.85
CA ALA A 300 -22.94 85.81 -38.64
C ALA A 300 -22.31 87.22 -38.69
N GLU A 301 -21.12 87.39 -38.09
CA GLU A 301 -20.34 88.63 -38.18
C GLU A 301 -19.92 88.94 -39.63
N LEU A 302 -19.43 87.94 -40.37
CA LEU A 302 -19.11 88.09 -41.79
C LEU A 302 -20.36 88.46 -42.62
N HIS A 303 -21.52 87.87 -42.33
CA HIS A 303 -22.78 88.22 -42.98
C HIS A 303 -23.24 89.65 -42.63
N ALA A 304 -23.05 90.11 -41.40
CA ALA A 304 -23.34 91.48 -40.99
C ALA A 304 -22.44 92.49 -41.72
N LEU A 305 -21.13 92.24 -41.75
CA LEU A 305 -20.16 93.05 -42.50
C LEU A 305 -20.48 93.08 -43.99
N ARG A 306 -20.84 91.93 -44.59
CA ARG A 306 -21.23 91.84 -45.99
C ARG A 306 -22.52 92.62 -46.30
N ASN A 307 -23.49 92.60 -45.39
CA ASN A 307 -24.71 93.40 -45.51
C ASN A 307 -24.43 94.89 -45.37
N GLU A 308 -23.51 95.29 -44.49
CA GLU A 308 -23.09 96.69 -44.33
C GLU A 308 -22.37 97.20 -45.58
N GLN A 309 -21.47 96.38 -46.15
CA GLN A 309 -20.83 96.66 -47.44
C GLN A 309 -21.87 96.80 -48.56
N ASN A 310 -22.82 95.86 -48.67
CA ASN A 310 -23.86 95.92 -49.70
C ASN A 310 -24.79 97.15 -49.51
N ASN A 311 -25.13 97.52 -48.27
CA ASN A 311 -25.87 98.73 -47.98
C ASN A 311 -25.09 100.01 -48.36
N SER A 312 -23.77 100.01 -48.15
CA SER A 312 -22.91 101.11 -48.58
C SER A 312 -22.87 101.22 -50.11
N GLU A 313 -22.80 100.10 -50.83
CA GLU A 313 -22.89 100.07 -52.30
C GLU A 313 -24.25 100.54 -52.82
N ILE A 314 -25.35 100.14 -52.18
CA ILE A 314 -26.70 100.59 -52.55
C ILE A 314 -26.85 102.10 -52.33
N ARG A 315 -26.29 102.65 -51.25
CA ARG A 315 -26.26 104.12 -51.03
C ARG A 315 -25.46 104.82 -52.13
N LEU A 316 -24.28 104.30 -52.47
CA LEU A 316 -23.44 104.85 -53.53
C LEU A 316 -24.15 104.82 -54.89
N ARG A 317 -24.84 103.72 -55.21
CA ARG A 317 -25.67 103.61 -56.42
C ARG A 317 -26.86 104.56 -56.42
N ARG A 318 -27.48 104.84 -55.27
CA ARG A 318 -28.56 105.84 -55.15
C ARG A 318 -28.03 107.26 -55.35
N GLU A 319 -26.85 107.58 -54.83
CA GLU A 319 -26.18 108.86 -55.08
C GLU A 319 -25.82 109.03 -56.55
N GLN A 320 -25.22 108.00 -57.17
CA GLN A 320 -24.96 108.00 -58.62
C GLN A 320 -26.23 108.19 -59.46
N ARG A 321 -27.35 107.56 -59.07
CA ARG A 321 -28.63 107.76 -59.76
C ARG A 321 -29.21 109.15 -59.55
N ARG A 322 -29.01 109.78 -58.38
CA ARG A 322 -29.43 111.17 -58.13
C ARG A 322 -28.60 112.16 -58.96
N THR A 323 -27.28 111.94 -59.08
CA THR A 323 -26.44 112.78 -59.94
C THR A 323 -26.78 112.59 -61.42
N LEU A 324 -27.09 111.36 -61.85
CA LEU A 324 -27.56 111.09 -63.23
C LEU A 324 -28.92 111.73 -63.51
N ALA A 325 -29.88 111.63 -62.59
CA ALA A 325 -31.18 112.28 -62.73
C ALA A 325 -31.07 113.82 -62.72
N GLY A 326 -30.17 114.37 -61.90
CA GLY A 326 -29.84 115.81 -61.90
C GLY A 326 -29.24 116.27 -63.24
N LEU A 327 -28.33 115.48 -63.82
CA LEU A 327 -27.77 115.74 -65.15
C LEU A 327 -28.84 115.68 -66.27
N PHE A 328 -29.74 114.70 -66.22
CA PHE A 328 -30.85 114.61 -67.19
C PHE A 328 -31.87 115.74 -67.05
N GLY A 329 -32.16 116.22 -65.82
CA GLY A 329 -33.00 117.39 -65.59
C GLY A 329 -32.38 118.69 -66.14
N LEU A 330 -31.06 118.84 -66.02
CA LEU A 330 -30.31 119.96 -66.57
C LEU A 330 -30.28 119.93 -68.10
N ALA A 331 -30.12 118.74 -68.70
CA ALA A 331 -30.19 118.55 -70.15
C ALA A 331 -31.58 118.90 -70.73
N LEU A 332 -32.67 118.55 -70.02
CA LEU A 332 -34.04 118.88 -70.45
C LEU A 332 -34.33 120.39 -70.39
N MET A 333 -33.84 121.09 -69.37
CA MET A 333 -33.94 122.57 -69.29
C MET A 333 -33.16 123.26 -70.42
N CYS A 334 -31.99 122.73 -70.81
CA CYS A 334 -31.25 123.24 -71.96
C CYS A 334 -31.99 122.98 -73.30
N THR A 335 -32.68 121.85 -73.46
CA THR A 335 -33.48 121.60 -74.67
C THR A 335 -34.76 122.43 -74.74
N GLY A 336 -35.36 122.80 -73.62
CA GLY A 336 -36.51 123.73 -73.57
C GLY A 336 -36.15 125.16 -73.98
N ALA A 337 -34.92 125.61 -73.72
CA ALA A 337 -34.44 126.94 -74.11
C ALA A 337 -34.03 127.05 -75.60
N ILE A 338 -33.70 125.93 -76.25
CA ILE A 338 -33.26 125.90 -77.66
C ILE A 338 -34.44 125.66 -78.62
N ALA A 339 -35.52 125.00 -78.18
CA ALA A 339 -36.70 124.70 -79.01
C ALA A 339 -37.64 125.91 -79.29
N GLY A 340 -37.41 127.07 -78.66
CA GLY A 340 -38.14 128.31 -78.94
C GLY A 340 -37.60 129.15 -80.10
N LEU A 341 -36.44 128.79 -80.69
CA LEU A 341 -35.69 129.65 -81.63
C LEU A 341 -35.47 129.09 -83.04
N ALA A 342 -36.02 127.92 -83.40
CA ALA A 342 -35.76 127.29 -84.69
C ALA A 342 -37.03 126.89 -85.46
N PHE A 343 -37.88 127.87 -85.74
CA PHE A 343 -38.85 127.84 -86.83
C PHE A 343 -38.14 128.38 -88.09
N TRP A 344 -37.52 127.50 -88.89
CA TRP A 344 -37.47 127.54 -90.37
C TRP A 344 -36.28 126.78 -91.01
N SER A 345 -36.63 126.09 -92.10
CA SER A 345 -35.80 125.69 -93.24
C SER A 345 -35.05 124.34 -93.23
N THR A 346 -35.64 123.41 -93.98
CA THR A 346 -35.09 122.64 -95.12
C THR A 346 -33.84 121.75 -95.02
N SER A 347 -34.03 120.58 -95.67
CA SER A 347 -33.11 119.73 -96.47
C SER A 347 -32.16 118.73 -95.79
N LYS A 348 -32.51 117.43 -95.93
CA LYS A 348 -31.78 116.29 -96.59
C LYS A 348 -30.23 116.35 -96.72
N PRO A 349 -29.50 115.23 -96.97
CA PRO A 349 -29.79 113.79 -96.82
C PRO A 349 -28.61 112.91 -96.28
N VAL A 350 -28.94 111.66 -95.89
CA VAL A 350 -28.31 110.35 -96.19
C VAL A 350 -26.75 110.24 -96.32
N SER A 351 -26.12 109.39 -95.50
CA SER A 351 -25.41 108.13 -95.90
C SER A 351 -24.51 107.56 -94.78
N THR A 352 -24.62 106.24 -94.63
CA THR A 352 -23.79 105.18 -93.99
C THR A 352 -22.28 105.19 -94.34
N PRO A 353 -21.42 104.20 -94.00
CA PRO A 353 -21.29 103.21 -92.89
C PRO A 353 -19.81 103.13 -92.36
N VAL A 354 -19.33 101.94 -91.91
CA VAL A 354 -17.94 101.45 -91.61
C VAL A 354 -17.70 101.25 -90.10
N GLU A 355 -17.87 100.03 -89.56
CA GLU A 355 -16.89 98.91 -89.42
C GLU A 355 -15.64 99.21 -88.56
N ILE A 356 -15.31 98.25 -87.67
CA ILE A 356 -13.98 97.62 -87.41
C ILE A 356 -13.71 97.32 -85.91
N HIS A 357 -13.66 96.00 -85.62
CA HIS A 357 -12.80 95.22 -84.72
C HIS A 357 -12.92 95.26 -83.18
N GLY A 358 -12.89 94.03 -82.60
CA GLY A 358 -12.60 93.72 -81.18
C GLY A 358 -11.12 93.97 -80.80
N PRO A 359 -10.59 93.46 -79.65
CA PRO A 359 -10.68 92.05 -79.23
C PRO A 359 -10.66 91.76 -77.69
N GLN A 360 -10.81 90.47 -77.36
CA GLN A 360 -10.15 89.61 -76.34
C GLN A 360 -9.92 90.01 -74.85
N ALA A 361 -10.07 88.96 -74.03
CA ALA A 361 -9.84 88.80 -72.58
C ALA A 361 -8.33 88.86 -72.16
N PRO A 362 -7.96 88.75 -70.87
CA PRO A 362 -7.91 87.44 -70.19
C PRO A 362 -8.25 87.44 -68.67
N THR A 363 -8.52 86.24 -68.16
CA THR A 363 -8.50 85.85 -66.74
C THR A 363 -7.08 85.91 -66.14
N PRO A 364 -6.94 85.87 -64.82
CA PRO A 364 -6.68 84.57 -64.15
C PRO A 364 -7.76 84.11 -63.17
#